data_AF-A0A932F652-F1
#
_entry.id   AF-A0A932F652-F1
#
_cell.length_a   1.000
_cell.length_b   1.000
_cell.length_c   1.000
_cell.angle_alpha   90.00
_cell.angle_beta   90.00
_cell.angle_gamma   90.00
#
_symmetry.space_group_name_H-M   'P 1'
#
loop_
_entity.id
_entity.type
_entity.pdbx_description
1 polymer ?
#
loop_
_entity_poly.entity_id
_entity_poly.type
_entity_poly.pdbx_seq_one_letter_code
_entity_poly.pdbx_strand_id
1 'polypeptide(L)'
;MLLIPLTGHTQGHCGVAVRGDDGWLLHCGDAYFFRGEMDIDEPHCPMGLRLFQSLVQMDGASRLANQLRLRELKQQHRQEVTLFCAHDPVELATLRKQPRRSETRQAHHAA
;
A
#
# COMPACT_ATOMS: atom_id res chain seq x y z
N MET A 1 -3.83 -3.65 15.01
CA MET A 1 -3.52 -4.22 13.69
C MET A 1 -4.82 -4.71 13.08
N LEU A 2 -5.03 -4.51 11.77
CA LEU A 2 -6.20 -4.96 11.03
C LEU A 2 -5.77 -5.79 9.82
N LEU A 3 -6.56 -6.80 9.48
CA LEU A 3 -6.46 -7.51 8.20
C LEU A 3 -7.49 -6.91 7.24
N ILE A 4 -7.03 -6.47 6.07
CA ILE A 4 -7.87 -5.82 5.06
C ILE A 4 -8.04 -6.80 3.90
N PRO A 5 -9.25 -7.32 3.63
CA PRO A 5 -9.47 -8.21 2.49
C PRO A 5 -9.11 -7.50 1.18
N LEU A 6 -8.19 -8.08 0.42
CA LEU A 6 -7.72 -7.56 -0.88
C LEU A 6 -7.70 -8.70 -1.90
N THR A 7 -8.81 -9.42 -2.01
CA THR A 7 -8.97 -10.59 -2.89
C THR A 7 -8.59 -10.27 -4.34
N GLY A 8 -8.05 -11.27 -5.03
CA GLY A 8 -7.77 -11.17 -6.48
C GLY A 8 -6.44 -11.79 -6.87
N HIS A 9 -5.34 -11.43 -6.18
CA HIS A 9 -4.07 -12.14 -6.40
C HIS A 9 -4.22 -13.61 -6.01
N THR A 10 -4.74 -13.84 -4.80
CA THR A 10 -5.29 -15.14 -4.39
C THR A 10 -6.68 -14.95 -3.77
N GLN A 11 -7.42 -16.05 -3.57
CA GLN A 11 -8.72 -16.02 -2.89
C GLN A 11 -8.63 -15.50 -1.45
N GLY A 12 -7.53 -15.77 -0.76
CA GLY A 12 -7.30 -15.39 0.64
C GLY A 12 -6.41 -14.15 0.81
N HIS A 13 -6.08 -13.44 -0.28
CA HIS A 13 -5.15 -12.32 -0.21
C HIS A 13 -5.69 -11.20 0.69
N CYS A 14 -4.85 -10.72 1.60
CA CYS A 14 -5.17 -9.62 2.52
C CYS A 14 -3.98 -8.68 2.70
N GLY A 15 -4.28 -7.40 2.86
CA GLY A 15 -3.34 -6.41 3.33
C GLY A 15 -3.30 -6.36 4.85
N VAL A 16 -2.21 -5.84 5.41
CA VAL A 16 -2.03 -5.66 6.85
C VAL A 16 -1.94 -4.18 7.15
N ALA A 17 -2.86 -3.68 7.97
CA ALA A 17 -2.85 -2.30 8.46
C ALA A 17 -2.35 -2.25 9.90
N VAL A 18 -1.36 -1.40 10.15
CA VAL A 18 -0.84 -1.10 11.49
C VAL A 18 -0.99 0.38 11.75
N ARG A 19 -1.52 0.74 12.92
CA ARG A 19 -1.58 2.13 13.36
C ARG A 19 -0.29 2.48 14.09
N GLY A 20 0.45 3.45 13.57
CA GLY A 20 1.56 4.10 14.24
C GLY A 20 1.15 5.45 14.84
N ASP A 21 2.15 6.21 15.28
CA ASP A 21 1.94 7.55 15.86
C ASP A 21 1.45 8.58 14.84
N ASP A 22 1.71 8.35 13.55
CA ASP A 22 1.46 9.30 12.46
C ASP A 22 0.38 8.83 11.47
N GLY A 23 -0.47 7.91 11.94
CA GLY A 23 -1.54 7.33 11.16
C GLY A 23 -1.34 5.85 10.88
N TRP A 24 -1.91 5.39 9.78
CA TRP A 24 -1.94 3.99 9.38
C TRP A 24 -0.92 3.72 8.29
N LEU A 25 -0.15 2.66 8.49
CA LEU A 25 0.63 2.03 7.45
C LEU A 25 -0.11 0.79 6.98
N LEU A 26 -0.49 0.76 5.71
CA LEU A 26 -1.17 -0.37 5.09
C LEU A 26 -0.22 -1.03 4.07
N HIS A 27 0.26 -2.23 4.43
CA HIS A 27 0.97 -3.11 3.52
C HIS A 27 -0.05 -3.83 2.64
N CYS A 28 -0.12 -3.46 1.36
CA CYS A 28 -1.11 -3.93 0.40
C CYS A 28 -0.80 -5.31 -0.20
N GLY A 29 0.35 -5.90 0.15
CA GLY A 29 0.75 -7.23 -0.35
C GLY A 29 0.91 -7.18 -1.86
N ASP A 30 0.21 -8.09 -2.52
CA ASP A 30 0.25 -8.34 -3.96
C ASP A 30 -0.98 -7.74 -4.68
N ALA A 31 -1.66 -6.75 -4.06
CA ALA A 31 -2.78 -6.05 -4.70
C ALA A 31 -2.33 -5.18 -5.89
N TYR A 32 -1.09 -4.67 -5.85
CA TYR A 32 -0.43 -3.93 -6.93
C TYR A 32 1.08 -4.09 -6.78
N PHE A 33 1.84 -4.00 -7.87
CA PHE A 33 3.28 -4.33 -7.88
C PHE A 33 4.15 -3.10 -8.16
N PHE A 34 3.54 -2.00 -8.59
CA PHE A 34 4.24 -0.78 -8.93
C PHE A 34 3.52 0.44 -8.40
N ARG A 35 4.25 1.34 -7.72
CA ARG A 35 3.70 2.56 -7.11
C ARG A 35 2.87 3.43 -8.05
N GLY A 36 3.18 3.44 -9.34
CA GLY A 36 2.41 4.18 -10.37
C GLY A 36 0.98 3.67 -10.53
N GLU A 37 0.67 2.45 -10.10
CA GLU A 37 -0.70 1.92 -10.09
C GLU A 37 -1.56 2.64 -9.03
N MET A 38 -0.92 3.19 -8.01
CA MET A 38 -1.55 3.98 -6.94
C MET A 38 -1.41 5.49 -7.18
N ASP A 39 -1.02 5.93 -8.37
CA ASP A 39 -1.18 7.32 -8.79
C ASP A 39 -2.68 7.67 -8.81
N ILE A 40 -3.05 8.87 -8.37
CA ILE A 40 -4.44 9.32 -8.26
C ILE A 40 -4.91 9.89 -9.59
N ASP A 41 -4.05 10.64 -10.27
CA ASP A 41 -4.40 11.40 -11.47
C ASP A 41 -4.16 10.55 -12.72
N GLU A 42 -3.05 9.81 -12.76
CA GLU A 42 -2.68 8.97 -13.90
C GLU A 42 -2.16 7.58 -13.48
N PRO A 43 -3.06 6.65 -13.11
CA PRO A 43 -2.69 5.29 -12.75
C PRO A 43 -2.03 4.56 -13.92
N HIS A 44 -0.80 4.08 -13.73
CA HIS A 44 -0.06 3.39 -14.77
C HIS A 44 0.78 2.22 -14.24
N CYS A 45 1.08 1.28 -15.11
CA CYS A 45 1.88 0.10 -14.79
C CYS A 45 2.74 -0.23 -16.02
N PRO A 46 4.06 -0.49 -15.85
CA PRO A 46 4.90 -1.00 -16.92
C PRO A 46 4.26 -2.24 -17.57
N MET A 47 4.23 -2.26 -18.91
CA MET A 47 3.47 -3.29 -19.65
C MET A 47 3.85 -4.72 -19.25
N GLY A 48 5.15 -5.01 -19.10
CA GLY A 48 5.62 -6.33 -18.67
C GLY A 48 5.11 -6.73 -17.29
N LEU A 49 5.04 -5.78 -16.35
CA LEU A 49 4.54 -6.03 -15.01
C LEU A 49 3.03 -6.22 -14.99
N ARG A 50 2.29 -5.45 -15.81
CA ARG A 50 0.85 -5.62 -16.00
C ARG A 50 0.52 -7.02 -16.54
N LEU A 51 1.29 -7.49 -17.53
CA LEU A 51 1.14 -8.83 -18.08
C LEU A 51 1.45 -9.89 -17.02
N PHE A 52 2.57 -9.76 -16.30
CA PHE A 52 2.95 -10.68 -15.24
C PHE A 52 1.87 -10.79 -14.16
N GLN A 53 1.40 -9.66 -13.62
CA GLN A 53 0.29 -9.63 -12.65
C GLN A 53 -0.97 -10.33 -13.16
N SER A 54 -1.27 -10.19 -14.46
CA SER A 54 -2.44 -10.80 -15.07
C SER A 54 -2.32 -12.32 -15.22
N LEU A 55 -1.11 -12.84 -15.36
CA LEU A 55 -0.82 -14.27 -15.45
C LEU A 55 -0.84 -14.97 -14.10
N VAL A 56 -0.46 -14.28 -13.01
CA VAL A 56 -0.30 -14.89 -11.68
C VAL A 56 -1.48 -14.67 -10.72
N GLN A 57 -2.47 -13.88 -11.11
CA GLN A 57 -3.68 -13.62 -10.31
C GLN A 57 -4.71 -14.76 -10.44
N MET A 58 -5.53 -14.96 -9.40
CA MET A 58 -6.70 -15.84 -9.45
C MET A 58 -7.96 -15.12 -9.98
N ASP A 59 -8.14 -13.84 -9.65
CA ASP A 59 -9.28 -13.01 -10.08
C ASP A 59 -8.84 -11.56 -10.32
N GLY A 60 -8.77 -11.19 -11.60
CA GLY A 60 -8.38 -9.85 -12.01
C GLY A 60 -9.44 -8.78 -11.79
N ALA A 61 -10.73 -9.13 -11.82
CA ALA A 61 -11.78 -8.15 -11.59
C ALA A 61 -11.75 -7.69 -10.12
N SER A 62 -11.64 -8.65 -9.18
CA SER A 62 -11.48 -8.33 -7.76
C SER A 62 -10.20 -7.54 -7.49
N ARG A 63 -9.07 -7.93 -8.12
CA ARG A 63 -7.80 -7.19 -7.94
C ARG A 63 -7.92 -5.74 -8.42
N LEU A 64 -8.47 -5.50 -9.61
CA LEU A 64 -8.63 -4.14 -10.15
C LEU A 64 -9.62 -3.31 -9.33
N ALA A 65 -10.71 -3.91 -8.85
CA ALA A 65 -11.65 -3.26 -7.94
C ALA A 65 -10.97 -2.86 -6.62
N ASN A 66 -10.09 -3.71 -6.08
CA ASN A 66 -9.32 -3.39 -4.89
C ASN A 66 -8.27 -2.29 -5.15
N GLN A 67 -7.62 -2.26 -6.32
CA GLN A 67 -6.76 -1.14 -6.70
C GLN A 67 -7.52 0.19 -6.75
N LEU A 68 -8.77 0.20 -7.24
CA LEU A 68 -9.63 1.40 -7.21
C LEU A 68 -9.91 1.86 -5.77
N ARG A 69 -10.34 0.95 -4.89
CA ARG A 69 -10.60 1.27 -3.47
C ARG A 69 -9.34 1.76 -2.73
N LEU A 70 -8.18 1.19 -3.05
CA LEU A 70 -6.90 1.64 -2.49
C LEU A 70 -6.57 3.06 -2.95
N ARG A 71 -6.81 3.40 -4.23
CA ARG A 71 -6.65 4.78 -4.72
C ARG A 71 -7.61 5.75 -4.05
N GLU A 72 -8.88 5.37 -3.89
CA GLU A 72 -9.89 6.16 -3.18
C GLU A 72 -9.47 6.41 -1.72
N LEU A 73 -9.02 5.36 -1.01
CA LEU A 73 -8.51 5.46 0.36
C LEU A 73 -7.32 6.42 0.44
N LYS A 74 -6.36 6.29 -0.48
CA LYS A 74 -5.19 7.16 -0.56
C LYS A 74 -5.60 8.61 -0.84
N GLN A 75 -6.57 8.84 -1.71
CA GLN A 75 -7.05 10.17 -2.06
C GLN A 75 -7.77 10.85 -0.89
N GLN A 76 -8.67 10.12 -0.23
CA GLN A 76 -9.50 10.63 0.88
C GLN A 76 -8.69 10.84 2.16
N HIS A 77 -7.70 9.97 2.43
CA HIS A 77 -6.96 9.94 3.69
C HIS A 77 -5.44 10.09 3.50
N ARG A 78 -5.00 10.87 2.51
CA ARG A 78 -3.57 11.02 2.14
C ARG A 78 -2.63 11.43 3.29
N GLN A 79 -3.16 12.10 4.32
CA GLN A 79 -2.39 12.54 5.49
C GLN A 79 -2.38 11.52 6.62
N GLU A 80 -3.28 10.53 6.57
CA GLU A 80 -3.49 9.55 7.64
C GLU A 80 -3.14 8.13 7.24
N VAL A 81 -3.11 7.80 5.94
CA VAL A 81 -2.89 6.45 5.43
C VAL A 81 -1.75 6.45 4.43
N THR A 82 -0.72 5.66 4.72
CA THR A 82 0.38 5.38 3.80
C THR A 82 0.25 3.96 3.27
N LEU A 83 0.23 3.82 1.94
CA LEU A 83 0.16 2.54 1.23
C LEU A 83 1.55 2.13 0.73
N PHE A 84 1.86 0.84 0.77
CA PHE A 84 2.98 0.27 0.02
C PHE A 84 2.72 -1.21 -0.30
N CYS A 85 3.33 -1.73 -1.37
CA CYS A 85 3.22 -3.15 -1.75
C CYS A 85 4.49 -3.96 -1.47
N ALA A 86 4.40 -5.28 -1.68
CA ALA A 86 5.51 -6.21 -1.48
C ALA A 86 6.63 -6.06 -2.54
N HIS A 87 6.30 -5.52 -3.72
CA HIS A 87 7.12 -5.67 -4.92
C HIS A 87 7.71 -4.35 -5.47
N ASP A 88 7.44 -3.20 -4.84
CA ASP A 88 8.07 -1.93 -5.23
C ASP A 88 9.24 -1.55 -4.29
N PRO A 89 10.50 -1.70 -4.73
CA PRO A 89 11.66 -1.37 -3.90
C PRO A 89 11.79 0.14 -3.62
N VAL A 90 11.19 1.00 -4.44
CA VAL A 90 11.21 2.45 -4.26
C VAL A 90 10.26 2.86 -3.13
N GLU A 91 9.08 2.26 -3.03
CA GLU A 91 8.17 2.48 -1.90
C GLU A 91 8.84 2.05 -0.58
N LEU A 92 9.44 0.84 -0.56
CA LEU A 92 10.16 0.36 0.62
C LEU A 92 11.35 1.27 1.00
N ALA A 93 12.16 1.69 0.02
CA ALA A 93 13.28 2.60 0.27
C ALA A 93 12.81 3.97 0.79
N THR A 94 11.66 4.46 0.32
CA THR A 94 11.05 5.71 0.79
C THR A 94 10.63 5.58 2.25
N LEU A 95 9.94 4.49 2.60
CA LEU A 95 9.51 4.22 3.99
C LEU A 95 10.70 4.05 4.94
N ARG A 96 11.76 3.37 4.51
CA ARG A 96 12.99 3.20 5.32
C ARG A 96 13.72 4.51 5.62
N LYS A 97 13.58 5.51 4.75
CA LYS A 97 14.17 6.85 4.93
C LYS A 97 13.32 7.76 5.81
N GLN A 98 12.05 7.43 6.04
CA GLN A 98 11.24 8.21 6.95
C GLN A 98 11.77 8.01 8.38
N PRO A 99 12.01 9.10 9.14
CA PRO A 99 12.43 8.97 10.52
C PRO A 99 11.38 8.17 11.29
N ARG A 100 11.79 7.19 12.10
CA ARG A 100 10.91 6.53 13.06
C ARG A 100 10.45 7.57 14.06
N ARG A 101 9.30 8.16 13.83
CA ARG A 101 8.77 9.29 14.62
C ARG A 101 8.50 8.98 16.11
N SER A 102 8.64 7.72 16.52
CA SER A 102 8.62 7.30 17.93
C SER A 102 9.79 7.82 18.76
N GLU A 103 10.96 8.10 18.16
CA GLU A 103 12.13 8.62 18.90
C GLU A 103 12.01 10.11 19.25
N THR A 104 11.18 10.86 18.50
CA THR A 104 11.02 12.32 18.71
C THR A 104 10.07 12.65 19.87
N ARG A 105 9.15 11.75 20.24
CA ARG A 105 8.15 12.02 21.30
C ARG A 105 8.68 11.82 22.72
N GLN A 106 9.69 10.96 22.93
CA GLN A 106 10.33 10.80 24.24
C GLN A 106 11.18 12.02 24.66
N ALA A 107 11.66 12.83 23.72
CA ALA A 107 12.45 14.03 24.01
C ALA A 107 11.62 15.21 24.55
N HIS A 108 10.31 15.23 24.33
CA HIS A 108 9.44 16.35 24.73
C HIS A 108 8.70 16.15 26.06
N HIS A 109 8.77 14.97 26.69
CA HIS A 109 8.14 14.68 27.98
C HIS A 109 9.15 14.60 29.15
N ALA A 110 10.42 14.92 28.91
CA ALA A 110 11.50 14.89 29.89
C ALA A 110 12.07 16.28 30.23
N ALA A 111 11.28 17.35 30.06
CA ALA A 111 11.66 18.72 30.39
C ALA A 111 10.65 19.37 31.34
#